data_AF-A0AA88GV87-F1
#
_entry.id   AF-A0AA88GV87-F1
#
_cell.length_a   1.000
_cell.length_b   1.000
_cell.length_c   1.000
_cell.angle_alpha   90.00
_cell.angle_beta   90.00
_cell.angle_gamma   90.00
#
_symmetry.space_group_name_H-M   'P 1'
#
loop_
_entity.id
_entity.type
_entity.pdbx_description
1 polymer ?
#
loop_
_entity_poly.entity_id
_entity_poly.type
_entity_poly.pdbx_seq_one_letter_code
_entity_poly.pdbx_strand_id
1 'polypeptide(L)'
;MLFIRIFIYKYSIYDNNQTFGDRIQNLKYSNTEMKDPNIFSKYLYGIASIGIPYLYERVCKSQYLNIEYLKRFEYYYKTLEFINFIIFLYQGKYKSLIDRIFHWRKVYATRFMIRQLSFDYMNTELIWNGLAETILFIAPLINFKKLLTFLNRVWDWMTSRMRKDLRMWIENISQHETLKKDMNSTSLNTIHDTTITGTTSTLQSSSSLTMINNNSSEYYSNQECPFCNANPILIPYVSHDGACKHRFCYYCIENALLNDSSDHCVNCPSCSKEITKSKRFYR
;
A
#
# COMPACT_ATOMS: atom_id res chain seq x y z
N MET A 1 14.02 -19.65 5.00
CA MET A 1 13.95 -18.46 4.13
C MET A 1 13.20 -18.69 2.82
N LEU A 2 13.39 -19.81 2.12
CA LEU A 2 12.76 -20.05 0.81
C LEU A 2 11.21 -20.10 0.85
N PHE A 3 10.61 -20.78 1.84
CA PHE A 3 9.15 -20.82 2.02
C PHE A 3 8.52 -19.42 2.12
N ILE A 4 9.14 -18.52 2.89
CA ILE A 4 8.69 -17.13 3.02
C ILE A 4 8.75 -16.42 1.66
N ARG A 5 9.83 -16.60 0.90
CA ARG A 5 9.97 -16.01 -0.44
C ARG A 5 8.91 -16.52 -1.42
N ILE A 6 8.61 -17.83 -1.40
CA ILE A 6 7.52 -18.40 -2.20
C ILE A 6 6.18 -17.81 -1.80
N PHE A 7 5.91 -17.74 -0.49
CA PHE A 7 4.65 -17.21 0.02
C PHE A 7 4.47 -15.74 -0.37
N ILE A 8 5.49 -14.90 -0.16
CA ILE A 8 5.50 -13.50 -0.60
C ILE A 8 5.28 -13.41 -2.12
N TYR A 9 5.97 -14.24 -2.91
CA TYR A 9 5.83 -14.23 -4.36
C TYR A 9 4.40 -14.56 -4.81
N LYS A 10 3.78 -15.58 -4.19
CA LYS A 10 2.40 -16.00 -4.48
C LYS A 10 1.41 -14.86 -4.19
N TYR A 11 1.40 -14.34 -2.97
CA TYR A 11 0.42 -13.31 -2.57
C TYR A 11 0.69 -11.94 -3.19
N SER A 12 1.93 -11.64 -3.57
CA SER A 12 2.30 -10.33 -4.09
C SER A 12 2.31 -10.29 -5.62
N ILE A 13 3.15 -11.08 -6.27
CA ILE A 13 3.37 -10.98 -7.72
C ILE A 13 2.37 -11.84 -8.49
N TYR A 14 2.08 -13.06 -8.03
CA TYR A 14 1.19 -13.96 -8.77
C TYR A 14 -0.26 -13.47 -8.76
N ASP A 15 -0.78 -13.10 -7.58
CA ASP A 15 -2.16 -12.63 -7.42
C ASP A 15 -2.33 -11.15 -7.83
N ASN A 16 -1.44 -10.27 -7.38
CA ASN A 16 -1.63 -8.81 -7.51
C ASN A 16 -0.74 -8.13 -8.57
N ASN A 17 0.19 -8.85 -9.23
CA ASN A 17 1.20 -8.29 -10.15
C ASN A 17 2.02 -7.12 -9.55
N GLN A 18 2.12 -7.03 -8.22
CA GLN A 18 2.74 -5.88 -7.52
C GLN A 18 3.46 -6.35 -6.26
N THR A 19 4.65 -5.82 -5.98
CA THR A 19 5.24 -5.95 -4.64
C THR A 19 4.60 -4.97 -3.66
N PHE A 20 4.71 -5.21 -2.35
CA PHE A 20 4.23 -4.25 -1.34
C PHE A 20 4.85 -2.85 -1.53
N GLY A 21 6.14 -2.78 -1.84
CA GLY A 21 6.82 -1.51 -2.14
C GLY A 21 6.32 -0.88 -3.44
N ASP A 22 6.11 -1.70 -4.48
CA ASP A 22 5.54 -1.22 -5.74
C ASP A 22 4.12 -0.69 -5.55
N ARG A 23 3.33 -1.28 -4.65
CA ARG A 23 1.98 -0.82 -4.32
C ARG A 23 1.99 0.59 -3.73
N ILE A 24 2.93 0.89 -2.82
CA ILE A 24 3.11 2.24 -2.27
C ILE A 24 3.52 3.23 -3.37
N GLN A 25 4.27 2.76 -4.37
CA GLN A 25 4.70 3.54 -5.52
C GLN A 25 3.71 3.50 -6.71
N ASN A 26 2.56 2.84 -6.55
CA ASN A 26 1.55 2.67 -7.60
C ASN A 26 2.16 2.10 -8.90
N LEU A 27 3.06 1.12 -8.77
CA LEU A 27 3.70 0.42 -9.88
C LEU A 27 3.18 -1.01 -9.99
N LYS A 28 2.98 -1.49 -11.22
CA LYS A 28 2.54 -2.84 -11.57
C LYS A 28 3.44 -3.46 -12.63
N TYR A 29 3.66 -4.76 -12.52
CA TYR A 29 4.34 -5.54 -13.55
C TYR A 29 3.42 -5.72 -14.74
N SER A 30 3.88 -5.27 -15.91
CA SER A 30 3.17 -5.38 -17.17
C SER A 30 4.15 -5.79 -18.28
N ASN A 31 3.62 -6.45 -19.31
CA ASN A 31 4.40 -6.68 -20.52
C ASN A 31 4.58 -5.38 -21.32
N THR A 32 5.47 -5.40 -22.32
CA THR A 32 5.76 -4.27 -23.22
C THR A 32 4.50 -3.69 -23.87
N GLU A 33 3.51 -4.54 -24.14
CA GLU A 33 2.20 -4.18 -24.73
C GLU A 33 1.18 -3.63 -23.70
N MET A 34 1.61 -3.26 -22.49
CA MET A 34 0.72 -2.83 -21.39
C MET A 34 -0.37 -3.84 -21.01
N LYS A 35 -0.15 -5.12 -21.35
CA LYS A 35 -1.03 -6.24 -21.04
C LYS A 35 -0.53 -6.99 -19.80
N ASP A 36 -1.47 -7.49 -19.00
CA ASP A 36 -1.14 -8.36 -17.87
C ASP A 36 -0.33 -9.59 -18.35
N PRO A 37 0.76 -9.94 -17.64
CA PRO A 37 1.62 -11.03 -18.06
C PRO A 37 0.90 -12.38 -17.98
N ASN A 38 1.18 -13.24 -18.97
CA ASN A 38 0.66 -14.60 -19.04
C ASN A 38 0.94 -15.38 -17.74
N ILE A 39 0.02 -16.26 -17.34
CA ILE A 39 0.15 -17.08 -16.13
C ILE A 39 1.45 -17.90 -16.16
N PHE A 40 1.82 -18.44 -17.32
CA PHE A 40 3.07 -19.19 -17.50
C PHE A 40 4.32 -18.33 -17.30
N SER A 41 4.35 -17.11 -17.84
CA SER A 41 5.50 -16.22 -17.66
C SER A 41 5.62 -15.77 -16.20
N LYS A 42 4.51 -15.62 -15.48
CA LYS A 42 4.54 -15.41 -14.03
C LYS A 42 5.20 -16.56 -13.30
N TYR A 43 4.78 -17.79 -13.57
CA TYR A 43 5.37 -18.95 -12.92
C TYR A 43 6.88 -19.07 -13.18
N LEU A 44 7.30 -18.91 -14.44
CA LEU A 44 8.71 -19.01 -14.82
C LEU A 44 9.55 -17.87 -14.22
N TYR A 45 9.01 -16.66 -14.12
CA TYR A 45 9.66 -15.55 -13.41
C TYR A 45 9.82 -15.82 -11.91
N GLY A 46 8.81 -16.41 -11.28
CA GLY A 46 8.88 -16.84 -9.87
C GLY A 46 9.98 -17.87 -9.64
N ILE A 47 10.06 -18.88 -10.51
CA ILE A 47 11.14 -19.88 -10.47
C ILE A 47 12.50 -19.22 -10.68
N ALA A 48 12.65 -18.34 -11.67
CA ALA A 48 13.93 -17.69 -11.93
C ALA A 48 14.36 -16.82 -10.74
N SER A 49 13.47 -15.98 -10.22
CA SER A 49 13.78 -15.04 -9.14
C SER A 49 14.06 -15.70 -7.79
N ILE A 50 13.44 -16.84 -7.47
CA ILE A 50 13.62 -17.55 -6.20
C ILE A 50 14.61 -18.71 -6.34
N GLY A 51 14.56 -19.43 -7.46
CA GLY A 51 15.35 -20.63 -7.71
C GLY A 51 16.81 -20.32 -8.01
N ILE A 52 17.12 -19.29 -8.78
CA ILE A 52 18.51 -18.90 -9.09
C ILE A 52 19.33 -18.63 -7.81
N PRO A 53 18.90 -17.76 -6.87
CA PRO A 53 19.67 -17.51 -5.66
C PRO A 53 19.77 -18.74 -4.75
N TYR A 54 18.70 -19.55 -4.66
CA TYR A 54 18.73 -20.79 -3.87
C TYR A 54 19.71 -21.82 -4.44
N LEU A 55 19.70 -22.04 -5.75
CA LEU A 55 20.63 -22.93 -6.42
C LEU A 55 22.06 -22.45 -6.27
N TYR A 56 22.29 -21.13 -6.39
CA TYR A 56 23.61 -20.54 -6.20
C TYR A 56 24.13 -20.78 -4.76
N GLU A 57 23.32 -20.52 -3.73
CA GLU A 57 23.69 -20.83 -2.34
C GLU A 57 23.98 -22.31 -2.11
N ARG A 58 23.18 -23.19 -2.72
CA ARG A 58 23.34 -24.64 -2.56
C ARG A 58 24.59 -25.17 -3.25
N VAL A 59 24.90 -24.64 -4.43
CA VAL A 59 26.07 -24.99 -5.23
C VAL A 59 27.35 -24.46 -4.56
N CYS A 60 27.36 -23.21 -4.07
CA CYS A 60 28.51 -22.65 -3.35
C CYS A 60 28.85 -23.39 -2.05
N LYS A 61 27.86 -24.00 -1.39
CA LYS A 61 28.08 -24.80 -0.17
C LYS A 61 28.50 -26.24 -0.47
N SER A 62 28.33 -26.72 -1.70
CA SER A 62 28.70 -28.08 -2.09
C SER A 62 30.21 -28.20 -2.28
N GLN A 63 30.83 -29.15 -1.60
CA GLN A 63 32.27 -29.38 -1.60
C GLN A 63 32.80 -30.09 -2.87
N TYR A 64 31.91 -30.46 -3.80
CA TYR A 64 32.21 -31.33 -4.95
C TYR A 64 32.31 -30.61 -6.31
N LEU A 65 31.99 -29.31 -6.40
CA LEU A 65 32.05 -28.57 -7.66
C LEU A 65 33.34 -27.76 -7.77
N ASN A 66 33.94 -27.76 -8.97
CA ASN A 66 35.13 -26.96 -9.26
C ASN A 66 34.85 -25.47 -9.02
N ILE A 67 35.41 -24.95 -7.93
CA ILE A 67 35.20 -23.60 -7.43
C ILE A 67 35.64 -22.54 -8.47
N GLU A 68 36.60 -22.87 -9.34
CA GLU A 68 37.13 -21.96 -10.35
C GLU A 68 36.10 -21.60 -11.44
N TYR A 69 35.38 -22.58 -11.99
CA TYR A 69 34.33 -22.33 -12.99
C TYR A 69 33.16 -21.54 -12.40
N LEU A 70 32.81 -21.83 -11.14
CA LEU A 70 31.73 -21.14 -10.45
C LEU A 70 32.06 -19.66 -10.21
N LYS A 71 33.29 -19.37 -9.77
CA LYS A 71 33.81 -17.99 -9.63
C LYS A 71 33.83 -17.23 -10.95
N ARG A 72 34.20 -17.91 -12.04
CA ARG A 72 34.19 -17.31 -13.39
C ARG A 72 32.77 -16.99 -13.85
N PHE A 73 31.82 -17.89 -13.63
CA PHE A 73 30.41 -17.66 -13.94
C PHE A 73 29.84 -16.50 -13.13
N GLU A 74 30.16 -16.42 -11.83
CA GLU A 74 29.76 -15.31 -10.97
C GLU A 74 30.29 -13.97 -11.48
N TYR A 75 31.57 -13.91 -11.87
CA TYR A 75 32.16 -12.70 -12.46
C TYR A 75 31.41 -12.25 -13.72
N TYR A 76 31.10 -13.19 -14.63
CA TYR A 76 30.32 -12.87 -15.83
C TYR A 76 28.90 -12.40 -15.50
N TYR A 77 28.22 -13.07 -14.57
CA TYR A 77 26.87 -12.68 -14.13
C TYR A 77 26.88 -11.27 -13.52
N LYS A 78 27.87 -10.95 -12.69
CA LYS A 78 28.04 -9.62 -12.07
C LYS A 78 28.36 -8.55 -13.10
N THR A 79 29.20 -8.88 -14.08
CA THR A 79 29.51 -7.97 -15.19
C THR A 79 28.26 -7.69 -16.03
N LEU A 80 27.45 -8.71 -16.34
CA LEU A 80 26.17 -8.55 -17.04
C LEU A 80 25.17 -7.75 -16.22
N GLU A 81 25.11 -7.95 -14.91
CA GLU A 81 24.25 -7.19 -14.00
C GLU A 81 24.63 -5.70 -14.02
N PHE A 82 25.93 -5.39 -14.01
CA PHE A 82 26.46 -4.03 -14.10
C PHE A 82 26.15 -3.38 -15.46
N ILE A 83 26.35 -4.09 -16.56
CA ILE A 83 25.97 -3.60 -17.90
C ILE A 83 24.45 -3.35 -17.98
N ASN A 84 23.65 -4.27 -17.42
CA ASN A 84 22.19 -4.09 -17.35
C ASN A 84 21.82 -2.84 -16.56
N PHE A 85 22.52 -2.57 -15.45
CA PHE A 85 22.33 -1.39 -14.63
C PHE A 85 22.68 -0.10 -15.40
N ILE A 86 23.78 -0.05 -16.14
CA ILE A 86 24.13 1.12 -16.97
C ILE A 86 23.05 1.39 -18.02
N ILE A 87 22.61 0.34 -18.74
CA ILE A 87 21.54 0.47 -19.74
C ILE A 87 20.22 0.89 -19.08
N PHE A 88 19.95 0.40 -17.87
CA PHE A 88 18.80 0.82 -17.08
C PHE A 88 18.88 2.29 -16.68
N LEU A 89 20.05 2.82 -16.32
CA LEU A 89 20.21 4.24 -16.03
C LEU A 89 19.98 5.12 -17.26
N TYR A 90 20.36 4.64 -18.46
CA TYR A 90 20.14 5.39 -19.69
C TYR A 90 18.67 5.33 -20.17
N GLN A 91 18.02 4.17 -20.08
CA GLN A 91 16.67 3.96 -20.66
C GLN A 91 15.52 4.01 -19.64
N GLY A 92 15.79 3.71 -18.37
CA GLY A 92 14.79 3.65 -17.29
C GLY A 92 13.79 2.48 -17.36
N LYS A 93 14.00 1.46 -18.20
CA LYS A 93 12.99 0.41 -18.50
C LYS A 93 13.05 -0.83 -17.59
N TYR A 94 14.18 -1.54 -17.57
CA TYR A 94 14.32 -2.87 -16.92
C TYR A 94 15.33 -2.85 -15.78
N LYS A 95 14.88 -3.04 -14.53
CA LYS A 95 15.75 -2.96 -13.34
C LYS A 95 16.68 -4.16 -13.15
N SER A 96 16.32 -5.35 -13.66
CA SER A 96 17.12 -6.57 -13.49
C SER A 96 17.25 -7.33 -14.80
N LEU A 97 18.27 -8.20 -14.88
CA LEU A 97 18.47 -9.11 -16.00
C LEU A 97 17.26 -10.02 -16.24
N ILE A 98 16.64 -10.48 -15.15
CA ILE A 98 15.44 -11.32 -15.20
C ILE A 98 14.30 -10.52 -15.82
N ASP A 99 14.09 -9.27 -15.38
CA ASP A 99 13.07 -8.39 -15.97
C ASP A 99 13.31 -8.15 -17.47
N ARG A 100 14.57 -8.08 -17.91
CA ARG A 100 14.96 -7.92 -19.33
C ARG A 100 14.70 -9.19 -20.16
N ILE A 101 15.07 -10.37 -19.66
CA ILE A 101 14.84 -11.65 -20.35
C ILE A 101 13.33 -11.87 -20.56
N PHE A 102 12.54 -11.55 -19.53
CA PHE A 102 11.08 -11.71 -19.57
C PHE A 102 10.34 -10.54 -20.21
N HIS A 103 11.04 -9.46 -20.60
CA HIS A 103 10.44 -8.23 -21.12
C HIS A 103 9.36 -7.64 -20.20
N TRP A 104 9.56 -7.77 -18.89
CA TRP A 104 8.65 -7.27 -17.87
C TRP A 104 9.05 -5.85 -17.45
N ARG A 105 8.13 -4.90 -17.65
CA ARG A 105 8.31 -3.50 -17.28
C ARG A 105 7.43 -3.16 -16.07
N LYS A 106 7.95 -2.30 -15.19
CA LYS A 106 7.13 -1.65 -14.16
C LYS A 106 6.43 -0.44 -14.78
N VAL A 107 5.11 -0.46 -14.79
CA VAL A 107 4.25 0.62 -15.32
C VAL A 107 3.31 1.07 -14.21
N TYR A 108 2.87 2.32 -14.21
CA TYR A 108 1.94 2.80 -13.20
C TYR A 108 0.62 2.00 -13.23
N ALA A 109 0.19 1.49 -12.07
CA ALA A 109 -1.02 0.67 -11.95
C ALA A 109 -2.28 1.52 -12.19
N THR A 110 -2.28 2.74 -11.66
CA THR A 110 -3.30 3.75 -11.91
C THR A 110 -2.64 5.02 -12.45
N ARG A 111 -3.31 5.74 -13.35
CA ARG A 111 -2.81 7.01 -13.90
C ARG A 111 -2.86 8.16 -12.88
N PHE A 112 -3.43 7.92 -11.70
CA PHE A 112 -3.68 8.91 -10.68
C PHE A 112 -3.06 8.48 -9.35
N MET A 113 -1.97 9.15 -8.99
CA MET A 113 -1.32 9.03 -7.70
C MET A 113 -1.47 10.37 -6.99
N ILE A 114 -2.35 10.45 -6.00
CA ILE A 114 -2.28 11.55 -5.04
C ILE A 114 -0.98 11.31 -4.29
N ARG A 115 0.04 12.14 -4.53
CA ARG A 115 1.21 12.20 -3.64
C ARG A 115 0.69 12.73 -2.30
N GLN A 116 0.16 11.85 -1.48
CA GLN A 116 -0.03 12.11 -0.07
C GLN A 116 1.38 12.35 0.47
N LEU A 117 1.78 13.62 0.60
CA LEU A 117 2.84 13.90 1.56
C LEU A 117 2.25 13.41 2.88
N SER A 118 2.83 12.37 3.46
CA SER A 118 2.49 11.90 4.78
C SER A 118 2.92 12.99 5.77
N PHE A 119 2.09 14.02 5.90
CA PHE A 119 2.25 15.05 6.91
C PHE A 119 2.19 14.43 8.31
N ASP A 120 1.65 13.21 8.44
CA ASP A 120 1.58 12.43 9.68
C ASP A 120 2.93 12.31 10.39
N TYR A 121 4.02 12.01 9.67
CA TYR A 121 5.34 11.85 10.29
C TYR A 121 5.93 13.19 10.74
N MET A 122 5.82 14.21 9.91
CA MET A 122 6.29 15.57 10.24
C MET A 122 5.48 16.17 11.41
N ASN A 123 4.17 15.95 11.42
CA ASN A 123 3.27 16.40 12.47
C ASN A 123 3.54 15.63 13.77
N THR A 124 3.79 14.34 13.70
CA THR A 124 4.13 13.52 14.88
C THR A 124 5.45 13.98 15.50
N GLU A 125 6.47 14.26 14.68
CA GLU A 125 7.75 14.77 15.15
C GLU A 125 7.62 16.17 15.78
N LEU A 126 6.81 17.06 15.18
CA LEU A 126 6.50 18.38 15.74
C LEU A 126 5.82 18.26 17.12
N ILE A 127 4.87 17.32 17.25
CA ILE A 127 4.15 17.08 18.51
C ILE A 127 5.13 16.56 19.58
N TRP A 128 5.97 15.58 19.26
CA TRP A 128 6.90 15.01 20.23
C TRP A 128 7.97 16.00 20.67
N ASN A 129 8.51 16.79 19.73
CA ASN A 129 9.49 17.83 20.06
C ASN A 129 8.86 18.95 20.90
N GLY A 130 7.69 19.46 20.52
CA GLY A 130 6.99 20.50 21.30
C GLY A 130 6.58 20.02 22.69
N LEU A 131 6.18 18.74 22.82
CA LEU A 131 5.88 18.13 24.11
C LEU A 131 7.15 18.01 24.98
N ALA A 132 8.28 17.61 24.42
CA ALA A 132 9.55 17.50 25.15
C ALA A 132 10.04 18.86 25.67
N GLU A 133 9.98 19.90 24.83
CA GLU A 133 10.28 21.28 25.26
C GLU A 133 9.37 21.74 26.39
N THR A 134 8.07 21.46 26.29
CA THR A 134 7.10 21.79 27.34
C THR A 134 7.40 21.04 28.65
N ILE A 135 7.80 19.76 28.58
CA ILE A 135 8.21 18.98 29.76
C ILE A 135 9.46 19.59 30.40
N LEU A 136 10.44 20.03 29.62
CA LEU A 136 11.64 20.68 30.15
C LEU A 136 11.31 21.98 30.90
N PHE A 137 10.32 22.74 30.46
CA PHE A 137 9.84 23.91 31.20
C PHE A 137 9.06 23.54 32.47
N ILE A 138 8.31 22.44 32.45
CA ILE A 138 7.52 21.99 33.59
C ILE A 138 8.38 21.27 34.65
N ALA A 139 9.43 20.56 34.23
CA ALA A 139 10.32 19.77 35.07
C ALA A 139 10.90 20.54 36.28
N PRO A 140 11.41 21.77 36.16
CA PRO A 140 11.92 22.53 37.30
C PRO A 140 10.82 23.09 38.22
N LEU A 141 9.58 23.22 37.77
CA LEU A 141 8.47 23.67 38.62
C LEU A 141 7.86 22.53 39.46
N ILE A 142 8.15 21.28 39.11
CA ILE A 142 7.63 20.13 39.84
C ILE A 142 8.61 19.68 40.91
N ASN A 143 8.18 19.72 42.17
CA ASN A 143 8.90 19.08 43.25
C ASN A 143 8.77 17.55 43.11
N PHE A 144 9.80 16.92 42.52
CA PHE A 144 9.85 15.48 42.21
C PHE A 144 9.44 14.57 43.37
N LYS A 145 9.74 14.97 44.62
CA LYS A 145 9.35 14.20 45.82
C LYS A 145 7.84 14.16 46.04
N LYS A 146 7.15 15.29 45.85
CA LYS A 146 5.68 15.36 45.96
C LYS A 146 5.00 14.65 44.79
N LEU A 147 5.56 14.79 43.59
CA LEU A 147 5.06 14.12 42.39
C LEU A 147 5.15 12.60 42.51
N LEU A 148 6.30 12.05 42.89
CA LEU A 148 6.47 10.59 43.06
C LEU A 148 5.54 10.04 44.15
N THR A 149 5.33 10.78 45.24
CA THR A 149 4.39 10.39 46.30
C THR A 149 2.94 10.42 45.78
N PHE A 150 2.57 11.41 44.97
CA PHE A 150 1.26 11.49 44.32
C PHE A 150 1.06 10.37 43.29
N LEU A 151 2.03 10.11 42.41
CA LEU A 151 1.97 9.01 41.44
C LEU A 151 1.87 7.66 42.14
N ASN A 152 2.63 7.42 43.21
CA ASN A 152 2.52 6.18 43.98
C ASN A 152 1.13 6.04 44.61
N ARG A 153 0.54 7.12 45.13
CA ARG A 153 -0.85 7.08 45.63
C ARG A 153 -1.88 6.84 44.53
N VAL A 154 -1.72 7.44 43.35
CA VAL A 154 -2.61 7.21 42.20
C VAL A 154 -2.44 5.79 41.66
N TRP A 155 -1.21 5.28 41.59
CA TRP A 155 -0.91 3.91 41.22
C TRP A 155 -1.48 2.91 42.21
N ASP A 156 -1.34 3.15 43.51
CA ASP A 156 -1.94 2.34 44.55
C ASP A 156 -3.48 2.42 44.51
N TRP A 157 -4.06 3.60 44.28
CA TRP A 157 -5.49 3.77 44.06
C TRP A 157 -5.99 3.02 42.81
N MET A 158 -5.31 3.14 41.68
CA MET A 158 -5.65 2.50 40.40
C MET A 158 -5.48 0.98 40.46
N THR A 159 -4.37 0.49 41.01
CA THR A 159 -4.15 -0.95 41.22
C THR A 159 -5.05 -1.51 42.31
N SER A 160 -5.51 -0.71 43.27
CA SER A 160 -6.52 -1.15 44.24
C SER A 160 -7.92 -1.25 43.61
N ARG A 161 -8.24 -0.39 42.64
CA ARG A 161 -9.47 -0.48 41.84
C ARG A 161 -9.45 -1.76 40.99
N MET A 162 -8.37 -1.99 40.24
CA MET A 162 -8.18 -3.23 39.48
C MET A 162 -8.12 -4.48 40.38
N ARG A 163 -7.46 -4.42 41.56
CA ARG A 163 -7.41 -5.54 42.50
C ARG A 163 -8.78 -5.87 43.12
N LYS A 164 -9.65 -4.88 43.32
CA LYS A 164 -11.02 -5.12 43.81
C LYS A 164 -11.88 -5.79 42.75
N ASP A 165 -11.81 -5.34 41.50
CA ASP A 165 -12.54 -5.97 40.40
C ASP A 165 -12.02 -7.39 40.14
N LEU A 166 -10.70 -7.62 40.23
CA LEU A 166 -10.11 -8.95 40.12
C LEU A 166 -10.50 -9.88 41.28
N ARG A 167 -10.53 -9.38 42.53
CA ARG A 167 -10.97 -10.17 43.70
C ARG A 167 -12.45 -10.53 43.62
N MET A 168 -13.31 -9.59 43.22
CA MET A 168 -14.74 -9.88 43.03
C MET A 168 -14.98 -10.87 41.88
N TRP A 169 -14.20 -10.79 40.79
CA TRP A 169 -14.29 -11.76 39.69
C TRP A 169 -13.80 -13.17 40.10
N ILE A 170 -12.72 -13.27 40.87
CA ILE A 170 -12.19 -14.55 41.40
C ILE A 170 -13.18 -15.19 42.40
N GLU A 171 -13.81 -14.42 43.29
CA GLU A 171 -14.85 -14.93 44.21
C GLU A 171 -16.12 -15.35 43.46
N ASN A 172 -16.48 -14.67 42.37
CA ASN A 172 -17.61 -15.07 41.54
C ASN A 172 -17.33 -16.36 40.74
N ILE A 173 -16.07 -16.58 40.34
CA ILE A 173 -15.65 -17.81 39.66
C ILE A 173 -15.69 -19.03 40.59
N SER A 174 -15.31 -18.89 41.87
CA SER A 174 -15.37 -20.00 42.82
C SER A 174 -16.80 -20.42 43.16
N GLN A 175 -17.77 -19.50 43.12
CA GLN A 175 -19.19 -19.84 43.25
C GLN A 175 -19.72 -20.63 42.03
N HIS A 176 -19.29 -20.27 40.81
CA HIS A 176 -19.72 -20.97 39.59
C HIS A 176 -19.20 -22.42 39.49
N GLU A 177 -18.11 -22.76 40.20
CA GLU A 177 -17.58 -24.12 40.28
C GLU A 177 -18.36 -25.02 41.25
N THR A 178 -19.04 -24.43 42.25
CA THR A 178 -19.90 -25.17 43.20
C THR A 178 -21.29 -25.51 42.64
N LEU A 179 -21.88 -24.63 41.81
CA LEU A 179 -23.19 -24.90 41.18
C LEU A 179 -23.14 -25.98 40.07
N LYS A 180 -21.97 -26.24 39.48
CA LYS A 180 -21.81 -27.25 38.42
C LYS A 180 -21.73 -28.69 38.96
N LYS A 181 -21.52 -28.86 40.28
CA LYS A 181 -21.39 -30.17 40.92
C LYS A 181 -22.74 -30.81 41.26
N ASP A 182 -23.81 -30.01 41.34
CA ASP A 182 -25.13 -30.47 41.77
C ASP A 182 -26.08 -30.76 40.58
N MET A 183 -25.66 -30.47 39.34
CA MET A 183 -26.53 -30.55 38.15
C MET A 183 -26.22 -31.74 37.21
N ASN A 184 -25.40 -32.70 37.64
CA ASN A 184 -24.99 -33.86 36.83
C ASN A 184 -25.64 -35.19 37.28
N SER A 185 -26.69 -35.15 38.09
CA SER A 185 -27.39 -36.36 38.56
C SER A 185 -28.91 -36.30 38.36
N THR A 186 -29.43 -35.87 37.20
CA THR A 186 -30.83 -36.19 36.85
C THR A 186 -31.10 -36.23 35.34
N SER A 187 -31.59 -37.40 34.91
CA SER A 187 -32.39 -37.72 33.72
C SER A 187 -31.78 -37.62 32.31
N LEU A 188 -31.38 -38.80 31.82
CA LEU A 188 -31.81 -39.34 30.53
C LEU A 188 -33.33 -39.15 30.30
N ASN A 189 -33.74 -38.62 29.14
CA ASN A 189 -34.54 -39.35 28.12
C ASN A 189 -35.23 -38.40 27.10
N THR A 190 -35.27 -38.89 25.85
CA THR A 190 -36.28 -38.67 24.80
C THR A 190 -36.06 -37.57 23.74
N ILE A 191 -35.43 -37.98 22.64
CA ILE A 191 -35.83 -37.94 21.22
C ILE A 191 -37.08 -37.08 20.87
N HIS A 192 -36.91 -36.10 19.96
CA HIS A 192 -37.61 -36.05 18.65
C HIS A 192 -37.02 -35.00 17.69
N ASP A 193 -37.08 -35.35 16.40
CA ASP A 193 -36.57 -34.69 15.20
C ASP A 193 -37.15 -33.30 14.91
N THR A 194 -36.47 -32.47 14.10
CA THR A 194 -36.80 -32.16 12.69
C THR A 194 -35.98 -30.97 12.15
N THR A 195 -35.18 -31.26 11.13
CA THR A 195 -34.86 -30.52 9.89
C THR A 195 -35.22 -29.02 9.75
N ILE A 196 -34.25 -28.18 9.30
CA ILE A 196 -34.23 -27.40 8.03
C ILE A 196 -33.23 -26.22 8.09
N THR A 197 -32.25 -26.25 7.16
CA THR A 197 -31.46 -25.20 6.47
C THR A 197 -31.37 -23.79 7.10
N GLY A 198 -30.22 -23.15 7.33
CA GLY A 198 -29.07 -23.02 6.44
C GLY A 198 -29.28 -21.87 5.43
N THR A 199 -28.83 -20.64 5.75
CA THR A 199 -28.18 -19.72 4.79
C THR A 199 -27.75 -18.40 5.45
N THR A 200 -26.51 -18.05 5.13
CA THR A 200 -25.78 -16.79 5.35
C THR A 200 -26.07 -15.77 4.24
N SER A 201 -26.25 -14.49 4.58
CA SER A 201 -26.09 -13.35 3.67
C SER A 201 -25.82 -12.07 4.47
N THR A 202 -24.59 -11.55 4.46
CA THR A 202 -24.14 -10.40 3.64
C THR A 202 -24.98 -9.14 3.80
N LEU A 203 -24.53 -8.22 4.65
CA LEU A 203 -24.99 -6.82 4.67
C LEU A 203 -24.34 -6.07 3.51
N GLN A 204 -25.18 -5.75 2.52
CA GLN A 204 -24.88 -4.88 1.39
C GLN A 204 -24.93 -3.40 1.81
N SER A 205 -23.98 -2.67 1.23
CA SER A 205 -23.98 -1.23 0.99
C SER A 205 -25.30 -0.71 0.42
N SER A 206 -25.78 0.43 0.92
CA SER A 206 -26.87 1.20 0.31
C SER A 206 -26.48 2.67 0.23
N SER A 207 -26.30 3.11 -1.00
CA SER A 207 -26.28 4.48 -1.50
C SER A 207 -27.60 5.21 -1.21
N SER A 208 -27.51 6.51 -0.92
CA SER A 208 -28.66 7.42 -1.00
C SER A 208 -28.23 8.76 -1.57
N LEU A 209 -28.66 8.96 -2.82
CA LEU A 209 -28.64 10.20 -3.58
C LEU A 209 -29.59 11.21 -2.93
N THR A 210 -29.13 12.44 -2.75
CA THR A 210 -30.03 13.59 -2.55
C THR A 210 -29.87 14.54 -3.72
N MET A 211 -31.00 14.81 -4.38
CA MET A 211 -31.13 15.79 -5.44
C MET A 211 -31.13 17.19 -4.85
N ILE A 212 -30.26 18.06 -5.38
CA ILE A 212 -30.46 19.51 -5.34
C ILE A 212 -30.31 20.01 -6.77
N ASN A 213 -31.44 20.38 -7.34
CA ASN A 213 -31.57 21.09 -8.60
C ASN A 213 -31.48 22.59 -8.31
N ASN A 214 -30.46 23.27 -8.84
CA ASN A 214 -30.41 24.73 -8.92
C ASN A 214 -29.69 25.13 -10.21
N ASN A 215 -30.50 25.45 -11.23
CA ASN A 215 -30.07 26.08 -12.47
C ASN A 215 -29.75 27.57 -12.23
N SER A 216 -28.48 27.89 -12.02
CA SER A 216 -27.88 29.20 -12.35
C SER A 216 -26.36 29.22 -12.11
N SER A 217 -25.61 28.28 -12.72
CA SER A 217 -24.14 28.36 -12.90
C SER A 217 -23.63 27.23 -13.81
N GLU A 218 -24.12 27.20 -15.05
CA GLU A 218 -23.62 26.33 -16.13
C GLU A 218 -22.17 26.73 -16.51
N TYR A 219 -21.15 26.14 -15.87
CA TYR A 219 -19.82 25.83 -16.45
C TYR A 219 -18.77 25.29 -15.45
N TYR A 220 -19.05 25.24 -14.13
CA TYR A 220 -18.04 24.94 -13.09
C TYR A 220 -18.20 23.59 -12.37
N SER A 221 -19.04 22.68 -12.87
CA SER A 221 -19.32 21.38 -12.25
C SER A 221 -18.45 20.25 -12.82
N ASN A 222 -17.73 19.54 -11.94
CA ASN A 222 -17.24 18.16 -12.14
C ASN A 222 -16.37 17.91 -13.38
N GLN A 223 -15.27 18.64 -13.55
CA GLN A 223 -14.32 18.34 -14.62
C GLN A 223 -13.29 17.31 -14.14
N GLU A 224 -13.57 16.05 -14.45
CA GLU A 224 -12.57 14.99 -14.52
C GLU A 224 -11.46 15.38 -15.51
N CYS A 225 -10.22 14.98 -15.23
CA CYS A 225 -9.12 15.19 -16.17
C CYS A 225 -9.36 14.37 -17.46
N PRO A 226 -9.42 14.96 -18.66
CA PRO A 226 -9.62 14.23 -19.92
C PRO A 226 -8.63 13.10 -20.22
N PHE A 227 -7.45 13.12 -19.61
CA PHE A 227 -6.41 12.10 -19.82
C PHE A 227 -6.47 10.92 -18.85
N CYS A 228 -6.98 11.14 -17.63
CA CYS A 228 -6.92 10.15 -16.55
C CYS A 228 -8.19 10.02 -15.72
N ASN A 229 -9.25 10.76 -16.07
CA ASN A 229 -10.55 10.77 -15.40
C ASN A 229 -10.48 11.07 -13.90
N ALA A 230 -9.41 11.72 -13.43
CA ALA A 230 -9.25 12.05 -12.02
C ALA A 230 -10.21 13.16 -11.59
N ASN A 231 -10.96 12.92 -10.52
CA ASN A 231 -11.83 13.89 -9.85
C ASN A 231 -11.78 13.66 -8.32
N PRO A 232 -11.43 14.67 -7.50
CA PRO A 232 -11.09 16.04 -7.87
C PRO A 232 -9.64 16.21 -8.35
N ILE A 233 -9.41 17.16 -9.27
CA ILE A 233 -8.06 17.54 -9.71
C ILE A 233 -7.42 18.47 -8.66
N LEU A 234 -6.37 18.00 -7.98
CA LEU A 234 -5.67 18.75 -6.90
C LEU A 234 -5.03 20.06 -7.39
N ILE A 235 -4.31 19.98 -8.51
CA ILE A 235 -3.64 21.13 -9.12
C ILE A 235 -4.11 21.22 -10.58
N PRO A 236 -5.22 21.94 -10.84
CA PRO A 236 -5.77 22.04 -12.18
C PRO A 236 -4.90 22.91 -13.08
N TYR A 237 -4.65 22.43 -14.29
CA TYR A 237 -3.99 23.15 -15.37
C TYR A 237 -4.96 23.32 -16.54
N VAL A 238 -4.79 24.38 -17.31
CA VAL A 238 -5.56 24.69 -18.52
C VAL A 238 -4.60 25.05 -19.66
N SER A 239 -5.06 25.02 -20.91
CA SER A 239 -4.25 25.52 -22.02
C SER A 239 -3.92 27.00 -21.83
N HIS A 240 -2.67 27.39 -22.06
CA HIS A 240 -2.20 28.76 -21.90
C HIS A 240 -2.99 29.74 -22.77
N ASP A 241 -3.16 29.36 -24.04
CA ASP A 241 -3.77 30.18 -25.10
C ASP A 241 -5.30 30.17 -25.05
N GLY A 242 -5.88 29.49 -24.05
CA GLY A 242 -7.35 29.38 -23.93
C GLY A 242 -8.00 28.57 -25.07
N ALA A 243 -7.21 27.84 -25.87
CA ALA A 243 -7.71 26.98 -26.93
C ALA A 243 -8.83 26.06 -26.41
N CYS A 244 -8.62 25.42 -25.25
CA CYS A 244 -9.61 24.59 -24.57
C CYS A 244 -9.94 25.08 -23.15
N LYS A 245 -11.20 24.91 -22.73
CA LYS A 245 -11.68 25.22 -21.36
C LYS A 245 -11.65 24.01 -20.42
N HIS A 246 -10.98 22.92 -20.83
CA HIS A 246 -10.87 21.71 -20.03
C HIS A 246 -9.75 21.84 -19.00
N ARG A 247 -9.98 21.26 -17.81
CA ARG A 247 -8.98 21.17 -16.75
C ARG A 247 -8.26 19.84 -16.81
N PHE A 248 -6.95 19.89 -16.65
CA PHE A 248 -6.09 18.72 -16.67
C PHE A 248 -5.31 18.62 -15.36
N CYS A 249 -4.91 17.42 -14.99
CA CYS A 249 -3.87 17.22 -13.99
C CYS A 249 -2.53 17.73 -14.54
N TYR A 250 -1.76 18.43 -13.72
CA TYR A 250 -0.37 18.85 -14.04
C TYR A 250 0.43 17.73 -14.71
N TYR A 251 0.46 16.54 -14.09
CA TYR A 251 1.23 15.41 -14.61
C TYR A 251 0.75 14.95 -15.99
N CYS A 252 -0.57 14.90 -16.22
CA CYS A 252 -1.11 14.39 -17.48
C CYS A 252 -0.83 15.32 -18.64
N ILE A 253 -1.02 16.63 -18.47
CA ILE A 253 -0.78 17.59 -19.54
C ILE A 253 0.71 17.71 -19.83
N GLU A 254 1.56 17.77 -18.80
CA GLU A 254 3.01 17.90 -18.98
C GLU A 254 3.62 16.63 -19.59
N ASN A 255 3.24 15.46 -19.10
CA ASN A 255 3.72 14.19 -19.67
C ASN A 255 3.22 13.98 -21.10
N ALA A 256 2.03 14.47 -21.47
CA ALA A 256 1.58 14.39 -22.85
C ALA A 256 2.38 15.34 -23.76
N LEU A 257 2.63 16.58 -23.32
CA LEU A 257 3.50 17.53 -24.02
C LEU A 257 4.95 17.03 -24.19
N LEU A 258 5.47 16.24 -23.23
CA LEU A 258 6.83 15.71 -23.24
C LEU A 258 7.01 14.44 -24.09
N ASN A 259 5.96 13.63 -24.27
CA ASN A 259 6.08 12.34 -24.99
C ASN A 259 5.86 12.47 -26.51
N ASP A 260 5.25 13.56 -26.99
CA ASP A 260 5.05 13.76 -28.42
C ASP A 260 6.32 14.33 -29.07
N SER A 261 6.86 13.59 -30.04
CA SER A 261 8.14 13.88 -30.72
C SER A 261 8.06 14.99 -31.77
N SER A 262 6.86 15.46 -32.12
CA SER A 262 6.61 16.54 -33.07
C SER A 262 6.10 17.78 -32.35
N ASP A 263 6.91 18.85 -32.34
CA ASP A 263 6.53 20.22 -31.96
C ASP A 263 5.96 20.48 -30.55
N HIS A 264 6.09 19.54 -29.61
CA HIS A 264 5.61 19.68 -28.22
C HIS A 264 4.12 20.11 -28.16
N CYS A 265 3.30 19.60 -29.07
CA CYS A 265 1.88 19.88 -29.10
C CYS A 265 1.07 18.60 -28.81
N VAL A 266 0.01 18.73 -28.03
CA VAL A 266 -0.90 17.63 -27.70
C VAL A 266 -2.34 18.02 -27.96
N ASN A 267 -3.11 17.12 -28.57
CA ASN A 267 -4.54 17.33 -28.75
C ASN A 267 -5.33 16.96 -27.50
N CYS A 268 -6.25 17.83 -27.08
CA CYS A 268 -7.16 17.54 -25.98
C CYS A 268 -8.09 16.35 -26.33
N PRO A 269 -8.15 15.26 -25.53
CA PRO A 269 -9.03 14.13 -25.80
C PRO A 269 -10.53 14.46 -25.82
N SER A 270 -10.94 15.57 -25.19
CA SER A 270 -12.35 15.96 -25.07
C SER A 270 -12.84 16.94 -26.14
N CYS A 271 -11.97 17.77 -26.73
CA CYS A 271 -12.37 18.72 -27.77
C CYS A 271 -11.47 18.74 -29.00
N SER A 272 -10.46 17.87 -29.06
CA SER A 272 -9.52 17.73 -30.17
C SER A 272 -8.78 19.02 -30.56
N LYS A 273 -8.75 20.01 -29.67
CA LYS A 273 -8.00 21.25 -29.87
C LYS A 273 -6.56 21.06 -29.44
N GLU A 274 -5.67 21.65 -30.21
CA GLU A 274 -4.24 21.61 -29.98
C GLU A 274 -3.85 22.44 -28.75
N ILE A 275 -2.98 21.88 -27.92
CA ILE A 275 -2.43 22.49 -26.72
C ILE A 275 -0.90 22.47 -26.89
N THR A 276 -0.30 23.65 -26.97
CA THR A 276 1.15 23.84 -27.07
C THR A 276 1.78 24.13 -25.72
N LYS A 277 1.04 24.85 -24.85
CA LYS A 277 1.49 25.24 -23.51
C LYS A 277 0.37 25.11 -22.50
N SER A 278 0.73 24.76 -21.28
CA SER A 278 -0.19 24.68 -20.14
C SER A 278 0.12 25.77 -19.11
N LYS A 279 -0.92 26.24 -18.41
CA LYS A 279 -0.77 27.15 -17.26
C LYS A 279 -1.62 26.66 -16.10
N ARG A 280 -1.17 26.96 -14.88
CA ARG A 280 -1.92 26.64 -13.66
C ARG A 280 -3.23 27.44 -13.65
N PHE A 281 -4.33 26.76 -13.38
CA PHE A 281 -5.64 27.39 -13.19
C PHE A 281 -5.70 27.97 -11.78
N TYR A 282 -5.74 29.29 -11.68
CA TYR A 282 -6.08 30.00 -10.45
C TYR A 282 -7.59 30.27 -10.46
N ARG A 283 -8.27 29.95 -9.35
CA ARG A 283 -9.70 30.20 -9.18
C ARG A 283 -9.94 31.67 -8.85
#